data_AF-A0A9E4DGC3-F1
#
_entry.id   AF-A0A9E4DGC3-F1
#
_cell.length_a   1.000
_cell.length_b   1.000
_cell.length_c   1.000
_cell.angle_alpha   90.00
_cell.angle_beta   90.00
_cell.angle_gamma   90.00
#
_symmetry.space_group_name_H-M   'P 1'
#
loop_
_entity.id
_entity.type
_entity.pdbx_description
1 polymer ?
#
loop_
_entity_poly.entity_id
_entity_poly.type
_entity_poly.pdbx_seq_one_letter_code
_entity_poly.pdbx_strand_id
1 'polypeptide(L)'
;MCDLIEAGEPLAVETVLSTAKYRPHVERARERGFAIGMMFVTTTTPDLNVARVGLRVRVGGHDVPADKIRARWQRSHDQLAVFLPLLDRLIVFDNTHAKPAVTLEIAGGRVKLHLSGRLPAVDAAPGG
;
A
#
# COMPACT_ATOMS: atom_id res chain seq x y z
N MET A 1 4.97 8.01 -19.48
CA MET A 1 5.29 6.79 -18.68
C MET A 1 5.87 5.71 -19.57
N CYS A 2 5.18 5.27 -20.62
CA CYS A 2 5.78 4.35 -21.60
C CYS A 2 7.10 4.90 -22.15
N ASP A 3 7.13 6.16 -22.60
CA ASP A 3 8.36 6.76 -23.15
C ASP A 3 9.54 6.75 -22.16
N LEU A 4 9.28 7.05 -20.89
CA LEU A 4 10.30 7.01 -19.82
C LEU A 4 10.78 5.58 -19.55
N ILE A 5 9.86 4.61 -19.53
CA ILE A 5 10.20 3.19 -19.37
C ILE A 5 11.05 2.69 -20.55
N GLU A 6 10.69 3.09 -21.77
CA GLU A 6 11.43 2.75 -22.99
C GLU A 6 12.82 3.39 -23.02
N ALA A 7 12.94 4.61 -22.51
CA ALA A 7 14.21 5.32 -22.37
C ALA A 7 15.08 4.82 -21.20
N GLY A 8 14.57 3.94 -20.34
CA GLY A 8 15.29 3.47 -19.15
C GLY A 8 15.37 4.51 -18.03
N GLU A 9 14.51 5.54 -18.07
CA GLU A 9 14.53 6.63 -17.09
C GLU A 9 13.73 6.28 -15.83
N PRO A 10 14.29 6.49 -14.61
CA PRO A 10 13.57 6.29 -13.37
C PRO A 10 12.32 7.16 -13.27
N LEU A 11 11.24 6.61 -12.72
CA LEU A 11 9.99 7.32 -12.51
C LEU A 11 9.30 6.90 -11.22
N ALA A 12 8.49 7.81 -10.68
CA ALA A 12 7.58 7.55 -9.56
C ALA A 12 6.18 8.04 -9.93
N VAL A 13 5.16 7.30 -9.49
CA VAL A 13 3.76 7.65 -9.74
C VAL A 13 2.98 7.57 -8.45
N GLU A 14 2.24 8.63 -8.13
CA GLU A 14 1.27 8.62 -7.04
C GLU A 14 -0.07 8.07 -7.54
N THR A 15 -0.64 7.12 -6.82
CA THR A 15 -1.96 6.57 -7.13
C THR A 15 -2.69 6.04 -5.91
N VAL A 16 -4.02 6.01 -6.00
CA VAL A 16 -4.89 5.34 -5.03
C VAL A 16 -4.87 3.81 -5.21
N LEU A 17 -4.24 3.30 -6.27
CA LEU A 17 -4.18 1.87 -6.59
C LEU A 17 -5.57 1.20 -6.72
N SER A 18 -6.64 1.96 -6.96
CA SER A 18 -8.01 1.42 -6.97
C SER A 18 -8.47 0.82 -8.32
N THR A 19 -7.55 0.65 -9.27
CA THR A 19 -7.77 0.15 -10.64
C THR A 19 -6.53 -0.55 -11.17
N ALA A 20 -6.68 -1.53 -12.06
CA ALA A 20 -5.58 -2.28 -12.66
C ALA A 20 -4.75 -1.52 -13.73
N LYS A 21 -5.04 -0.23 -13.99
CA LYS A 21 -4.45 0.52 -15.10
C LYS A 21 -2.92 0.61 -15.10
N TYR A 22 -2.27 0.46 -13.93
CA TYR A 22 -0.81 0.51 -13.82
C TYR A 22 -0.13 -0.85 -14.00
N ARG A 23 -0.87 -1.96 -13.97
CA ARG A 23 -0.30 -3.30 -14.10
C ARG A 23 0.49 -3.44 -15.41
N PRO A 24 -0.04 -3.08 -16.59
CA PRO A 24 0.71 -3.18 -17.84
C PRO A 24 2.01 -2.35 -17.84
N HIS A 25 2.01 -1.20 -17.15
CA HIS A 25 3.20 -0.36 -17.04
C HIS A 25 4.27 -0.98 -16.13
N VAL A 26 3.85 -1.61 -15.03
CA VAL A 26 4.78 -2.31 -14.12
C VAL A 26 5.35 -3.55 -14.80
N GLU A 27 4.54 -4.33 -15.49
CA GLU A 27 4.99 -5.49 -16.27
C GLU A 27 6.00 -5.04 -17.33
N ARG A 28 5.69 -3.98 -18.08
CA ARG A 28 6.62 -3.41 -19.08
C ARG A 28 7.92 -2.90 -18.47
N ALA A 29 7.86 -2.25 -17.30
CA ALA A 29 9.06 -1.77 -16.62
C ALA A 29 9.95 -2.95 -16.18
N ARG A 30 9.36 -4.06 -15.71
CA ARG A 30 10.11 -5.29 -15.39
C ARG A 30 10.78 -5.90 -16.62
N GLU A 31 10.08 -5.97 -17.75
CA GLU A 31 10.67 -6.41 -19.03
C GLU A 31 11.89 -5.57 -19.43
N ARG A 32 11.91 -4.29 -19.04
CA ARG A 32 13.02 -3.36 -19.27
C ARG A 32 14.08 -3.37 -18.17
N GLY A 33 14.00 -4.29 -17.20
CA GLY A 33 15.00 -4.46 -16.15
C GLY A 33 14.90 -3.45 -15.01
N PHE A 34 13.78 -2.75 -14.86
CA PHE A 34 13.57 -1.84 -13.73
C PHE A 34 13.37 -2.63 -12.44
N ALA A 35 13.92 -2.10 -11.35
CA ALA A 35 13.52 -2.48 -9.99
C ALA A 35 12.21 -1.77 -9.62
N ILE A 36 11.21 -2.53 -9.19
CA ILE A 36 9.88 -2.03 -8.86
C ILE A 36 9.72 -1.93 -7.34
N GLY A 37 9.65 -0.70 -6.85
CA GLY A 37 9.35 -0.39 -5.45
C GLY A 37 7.94 0.15 -5.27
N MET A 38 7.28 -0.22 -4.16
CA MET A 38 6.00 0.37 -3.74
C MET A 38 6.05 0.80 -2.27
N MET A 39 5.55 2.01 -2.01
CA MET A 39 5.17 2.46 -0.67
C MET A 39 3.64 2.51 -0.62
N PHE A 40 3.05 1.63 0.18
CA PHE A 40 1.59 1.53 0.31
C PHE A 40 1.16 2.11 1.66
N VAL A 41 0.40 3.19 1.63
CA VAL A 41 -0.11 3.85 2.85
C VAL A 41 -1.59 3.49 3.01
N THR A 42 -1.93 2.90 4.15
CA THR A 42 -3.32 2.52 4.46
C THR A 42 -3.69 2.91 5.88
N THR A 43 -4.98 2.80 6.18
CA THR A 43 -5.56 2.80 7.51
C THR A 43 -6.20 1.45 7.79
N THR A 44 -6.42 1.15 9.07
CA THR A 44 -7.04 -0.09 9.57
C THR A 44 -8.49 -0.25 9.10
N THR A 45 -9.23 0.86 8.94
CA THR A 45 -10.62 0.83 8.45
C THR A 45 -10.88 1.94 7.43
N PRO A 46 -11.76 1.69 6.44
CA PRO A 46 -12.14 2.71 5.48
C PRO A 46 -12.96 3.85 6.11
N ASP A 47 -13.67 3.60 7.22
CA ASP A 47 -14.44 4.61 7.92
C ASP A 47 -13.57 5.70 8.55
N LEU A 48 -12.35 5.36 8.96
CA LEU A 48 -11.38 6.36 9.40
C LEU A 48 -11.04 7.34 8.28
N ASN A 49 -10.95 6.86 7.03
CA ASN A 49 -10.73 7.73 5.88
C ASN A 49 -11.94 8.64 5.64
N VAL A 50 -13.17 8.10 5.76
CA VAL A 50 -14.40 8.90 5.65
C VAL A 50 -14.42 10.01 6.70
N ALA A 51 -14.14 9.68 7.97
CA ALA A 51 -14.09 10.67 9.05
C ALA A 51 -13.05 11.77 8.80
N ARG A 52 -11.86 11.39 8.31
CA ARG A 52 -10.79 12.35 7.96
C ARG A 52 -11.16 13.23 6.76
N VAL A 53 -11.86 12.70 5.76
CA VAL A 53 -12.41 13.51 4.66
C VAL A 53 -13.45 14.50 5.19
N GLY A 54 -14.34 14.07 6.08
CA GLY A 54 -15.30 14.96 6.72
C GLY A 54 -14.63 16.12 7.48
N LEU A 55 -13.54 15.84 8.21
CA LEU A 55 -12.79 16.87 8.92
C LEU A 55 -12.14 17.89 7.96
N ARG A 56 -11.51 17.43 6.87
CA ARG A 56 -10.89 18.37 5.92
C ARG A 56 -11.93 19.22 5.19
N VAL A 57 -13.11 18.68 4.90
CA VAL A 57 -14.20 19.42 4.25
C VAL A 57 -14.65 20.58 5.13
N ARG A 58 -14.73 20.38 6.45
CA ARG A 58 -15.04 21.43 7.43
C ARG A 58 -14.04 22.59 7.44
N VAL A 59 -12.80 22.37 6.97
CA VAL A 59 -11.76 23.40 6.86
C VAL A 59 -11.50 23.82 5.40
N GLY A 60 -12.45 23.55 4.49
CA GLY A 60 -12.41 24.02 3.09
C GLY A 60 -11.82 23.04 2.07
N GLY A 61 -11.60 21.77 2.43
CA GLY A 61 -11.12 20.73 1.51
C GLY A 61 -12.18 20.15 0.58
N HIS A 62 -11.75 19.37 -0.43
CA HIS A 62 -12.64 18.70 -1.37
C HIS A 62 -13.38 17.51 -0.74
N ASP A 63 -14.70 17.50 -0.94
CA ASP A 63 -15.58 16.42 -0.50
C ASP A 63 -15.54 15.22 -1.46
N VAL A 64 -15.60 14.03 -0.90
CA VAL A 64 -15.63 12.77 -1.65
C VAL A 64 -16.69 11.88 -1.01
N PRO A 65 -17.66 11.34 -1.78
CA PRO A 65 -18.70 10.49 -1.23
C PRO A 65 -18.14 9.31 -0.43
N ALA A 66 -18.71 9.05 0.75
CA ALA A 66 -18.22 8.03 1.68
C ALA A 66 -18.13 6.64 1.03
N ASP A 67 -19.13 6.26 0.22
CA ASP A 67 -19.13 4.97 -0.48
C ASP A 67 -17.99 4.85 -1.49
N LYS A 68 -17.64 5.96 -2.14
CA LYS A 68 -16.49 6.00 -3.06
C LYS A 68 -15.18 5.84 -2.31
N ILE A 69 -15.07 6.39 -1.09
CA ILE A 69 -13.89 6.22 -0.23
C ILE A 69 -13.76 4.76 0.19
N ARG A 70 -14.84 4.15 0.71
CA ARG A 70 -14.87 2.75 1.14
C ARG A 70 -14.53 1.81 0.00
N ALA A 71 -15.17 1.99 -1.16
CA ALA A 71 -14.94 1.16 -2.32
C ALA A 71 -13.50 1.30 -2.88
N ARG A 72 -12.91 2.51 -2.81
CA ARG A 72 -11.51 2.72 -3.21
C ARG A 72 -10.53 2.06 -2.25
N TRP A 73 -10.77 2.14 -0.95
CA TRP A 73 -9.97 1.46 0.06
C TRP A 73 -9.94 -0.05 -0.23
N GLN A 74 -11.12 -0.68 -0.38
CA GLN A 74 -11.17 -2.12 -0.67
C GLN A 74 -10.42 -2.48 -1.95
N ARG A 75 -10.73 -1.80 -3.06
CA ARG A 75 -10.06 -2.06 -4.34
C ARG A 75 -8.55 -1.87 -4.27
N SER A 76 -8.06 -0.90 -3.49
CA SER A 76 -6.62 -0.67 -3.34
C SER A 76 -5.91 -1.84 -2.63
N HIS A 77 -6.55 -2.45 -1.63
CA HIS A 77 -6.04 -3.67 -0.98
C HIS A 77 -6.08 -4.88 -1.91
N ASP A 78 -7.17 -5.06 -2.66
CA ASP A 78 -7.28 -6.14 -3.64
C ASP A 78 -6.20 -6.00 -4.73
N GLN A 79 -5.95 -4.76 -5.19
CA GLN A 79 -4.89 -4.50 -6.15
C GLN A 79 -3.50 -4.67 -5.53
N LEU A 80 -3.27 -4.32 -4.27
CA LEU A 80 -1.99 -4.59 -3.61
C LEU A 80 -1.61 -6.07 -3.70
N ALA A 81 -2.55 -6.98 -3.43
CA ALA A 81 -2.31 -8.42 -3.55
C ALA A 81 -1.95 -8.82 -5.00
N VAL A 82 -2.59 -8.20 -5.98
CA VAL A 82 -2.34 -8.39 -7.42
C VAL A 82 -0.96 -7.89 -7.85
N PHE A 83 -0.49 -6.76 -7.30
CA PHE A 83 0.81 -6.18 -7.63
C PHE A 83 1.95 -6.85 -6.86
N LEU A 84 1.70 -7.44 -5.69
CA LEU A 84 2.71 -8.05 -4.82
C LEU A 84 3.77 -8.91 -5.54
N PRO A 85 3.41 -9.87 -6.43
CA PRO A 85 4.42 -10.68 -7.14
C PRO A 85 5.25 -9.88 -8.16
N LEU A 86 4.78 -8.69 -8.54
CA LEU A 86 5.45 -7.79 -9.48
C LEU A 86 6.46 -6.85 -8.78
N LEU A 87 6.52 -6.83 -7.44
CA LEU A 87 7.38 -5.90 -6.71
C LEU A 87 8.70 -6.54 -6.28
N ASP A 88 9.79 -5.79 -6.40
CA ASP A 88 11.09 -6.15 -5.79
C ASP A 88 11.16 -5.67 -4.33
N ARG A 89 10.45 -4.58 -4.01
CA ARG A 89 10.33 -4.03 -2.67
C ARG A 89 8.93 -3.51 -2.39
N LEU A 90 8.38 -3.86 -1.23
CA LEU A 90 7.16 -3.28 -0.68
C LEU A 90 7.42 -2.76 0.73
N ILE A 91 6.93 -1.56 1.02
CA ILE A 91 6.82 -1.03 2.39
C ILE A 91 5.36 -0.63 2.62
N VAL A 92 4.73 -1.19 3.64
CA VAL A 92 3.38 -0.81 4.06
C VAL A 92 3.45 0.08 5.28
N PHE A 93 2.78 1.22 5.20
CA PHE A 93 2.59 2.15 6.30
C PHE A 93 1.15 2.11 6.80
N ASP A 94 0.98 1.93 8.10
CA ASP A 94 -0.27 2.21 8.78
C ASP A 94 -0.29 3.66 9.26
N ASN A 95 -1.24 4.42 8.73
CA ASN A 95 -1.51 5.80 9.07
C ASN A 95 -2.78 5.93 9.94
N THR A 96 -3.17 4.90 10.69
CA THR A 96 -4.35 4.92 11.57
C THR A 96 -4.18 5.91 12.72
N HIS A 97 -3.01 5.90 13.34
CA HIS A 97 -2.73 6.72 14.52
C HIS A 97 -2.03 8.04 14.16
N ALA A 98 -1.79 8.89 15.16
CA ALA A 98 -1.15 10.19 14.97
C ALA A 98 0.29 10.09 14.42
N LYS A 99 0.98 8.98 14.69
CA LYS A 99 2.30 8.68 14.12
C LYS A 99 2.14 7.52 13.15
N PRO A 100 2.42 7.72 11.85
CA PRO A 100 2.50 6.62 10.90
C PRO A 100 3.57 5.60 11.33
N ALA A 101 3.28 4.32 11.15
CA ALA A 101 4.20 3.25 11.47
C ALA A 101 4.37 2.32 10.25
N VAL A 102 5.58 1.83 10.03
CA VAL A 102 5.81 0.72 9.09
C VAL A 102 5.24 -0.54 9.73
N THR A 103 4.42 -1.27 9.00
CA THR A 103 3.82 -2.54 9.46
C THR A 103 4.39 -3.75 8.74
N LEU A 104 4.78 -3.60 7.46
CA LEU A 104 5.30 -4.67 6.63
C LEU A 104 6.41 -4.14 5.73
N GLU A 105 7.50 -4.87 5.64
CA GLU A 105 8.53 -4.68 4.62
C GLU A 105 8.77 -6.02 3.91
N ILE A 106 8.80 -5.99 2.58
CA ILE A 106 9.18 -7.12 1.74
C ILE A 106 10.32 -6.68 0.84
N ALA A 107 11.44 -7.40 0.87
CA ALA A 107 12.58 -7.17 -0.01
C ALA A 107 13.48 -8.41 -0.07
N GLY A 108 14.01 -8.74 -1.25
CA GLY A 108 15.00 -9.81 -1.41
C GLY A 108 14.53 -11.18 -0.87
N GLY A 109 13.25 -11.51 -1.09
CA GLY A 109 12.63 -12.75 -0.62
C GLY A 109 12.36 -12.80 0.89
N ARG A 110 12.64 -11.73 1.64
CA ARG A 110 12.37 -11.64 3.08
C ARG A 110 11.11 -10.83 3.33
N VAL A 111 10.34 -11.29 4.32
CA VAL A 111 9.18 -10.60 4.87
C VAL A 111 9.51 -10.19 6.29
N LYS A 112 9.39 -8.90 6.60
CA LYS A 112 9.55 -8.36 7.95
C LYS A 112 8.24 -7.73 8.38
N LEU A 113 7.63 -8.31 9.41
CA LEU A 113 6.42 -7.79 10.04
C LEU A 113 6.81 -6.98 11.27
N HIS A 114 6.29 -5.76 11.36
CA HIS A 114 6.46 -4.90 12.52
C HIS A 114 5.20 -4.98 13.36
N LEU A 115 5.23 -5.88 14.35
CA LEU A 115 4.14 -6.04 15.29
C LEU A 115 4.24 -4.93 16.35
N SER A 116 3.23 -4.06 16.39
CA SER A 116 3.10 -3.00 17.41
C SER A 116 2.46 -3.49 18.72
N GLY A 117 2.29 -4.81 18.89
CA GLY A 117 1.73 -5.44 20.08
C GLY A 117 2.65 -6.51 20.65
N ARG A 118 2.59 -6.68 21.98
CA ARG A 118 3.24 -7.79 22.70
C ARG A 118 2.77 -9.09 22.03
N LEU A 119 3.71 -9.91 21.52
CA LEU A 119 3.39 -11.26 21.08
C LEU A 119 2.63 -11.93 22.25
N PRO A 120 1.46 -12.55 22.05
CA PRO A 120 0.96 -13.47 23.06
C PRO A 120 2.09 -14.44 23.34
N ALA A 121 2.42 -14.64 24.63
CA ALA A 121 3.41 -15.61 25.01
C ALA A 121 3.05 -16.91 24.30
N VAL A 122 3.95 -17.36 23.42
CA VAL A 122 3.83 -18.68 22.85
C VAL A 122 4.13 -19.57 24.04
N ASP A 123 3.09 -20.08 24.70
CA ASP A 123 3.26 -21.16 25.65
C ASP A 123 3.88 -22.29 24.84
N ALA A 124 5.20 -22.44 25.00
CA ALA A 124 5.91 -23.61 24.54
C ALA A 124 5.17 -24.79 25.17
N ALA A 125 4.44 -25.55 24.36
CA ALA A 125 3.86 -26.80 24.80
C ALA A 125 4.98 -27.59 25.50
N PRO A 126 4.76 -28.06 26.73
CA PRO A 126 5.76 -28.91 27.37
C PRO A 126 5.90 -30.14 26.48
N GLY A 127 7.13 -30.41 26.05
CA GLY A 127 7.45 -31.67 25.40
C GLY A 127 7.07 -32.83 26.32
N GLY A 128 6.36 -33.80 25.74
CA GLY A 128 5.95 -35.05 26.36
C GLY A 128 5.31 -35.94 25.32
#